data_AF-A0A919ZSB4-F1
#
_entry.id   AF-A0A919ZSB4-F1
#
_cell.length_a   1.000
_cell.length_b   1.000
_cell.length_c   1.000
_cell.angle_alpha   90.00
_cell.angle_beta   90.00
_cell.angle_gamma   90.00
#
_symmetry.space_group_name_H-M   'P 1'
#
loop_
_entity.id
_entity.type
_entity.pdbx_description
1 polymer ?
#
loop_
_entity_poly.entity_id
_entity_poly.type
_entity_poly.pdbx_seq_one_letter_code
_entity_poly.pdbx_strand_id
1 'polypeptide(L)'
;MKKSHRPTTRVKNPEPSLESPDWVIWAAWADRITFEEIEKKTGKTEGEVIKIMRRSLKPSSFRLWRKRASSQSIKHRKKFEYSRKQIKSKINKNDYLL
;
A
#
# COMPACT_ATOMS: atom_id res chain seq x y z
N MET A 1 -2.83 -27.47 -14.41
CA MET A 1 -2.88 -26.84 -13.07
C MET A 1 -3.90 -25.70 -13.12
N LYS A 2 -5.02 -25.80 -12.40
CA LYS A 2 -6.09 -24.79 -12.46
C LYS A 2 -5.61 -23.52 -11.73
N LYS A 3 -5.50 -22.39 -12.45
CA LYS A 3 -5.19 -21.08 -11.84
C LYS A 3 -6.31 -20.72 -10.87
N SER A 4 -5.99 -20.68 -9.58
CA SER A 4 -6.87 -20.15 -8.54
C SER A 4 -7.23 -18.70 -8.90
N HIS A 5 -8.51 -18.43 -9.20
CA HIS A 5 -9.01 -17.08 -9.50
C HIS A 5 -9.20 -16.22 -8.24
N ARG A 6 -8.63 -16.62 -7.10
CA ARG A 6 -8.73 -15.83 -5.88
C ARG A 6 -7.69 -14.72 -5.92
N PRO A 7 -8.09 -13.44 -5.89
CA PRO A 7 -7.13 -12.34 -5.88
C PRO A 7 -6.31 -12.38 -4.61
N THR A 8 -4.98 -12.34 -4.76
CA THR A 8 -3.99 -12.31 -3.67
C THR A 8 -4.12 -11.04 -2.80
N THR A 9 -4.94 -10.08 -3.22
CA THR A 9 -5.12 -8.77 -2.61
C THR A 9 -6.59 -8.48 -2.30
N ARG A 10 -6.84 -7.70 -1.24
CA ARG A 10 -8.18 -7.19 -0.87
C ARG A 10 -8.74 -6.14 -1.86
N VAL A 11 -7.92 -5.66 -2.79
CA VAL A 11 -8.35 -4.77 -3.87
C VAL A 11 -8.82 -5.58 -5.07
N LYS A 12 -9.93 -5.15 -5.67
CA LYS A 12 -10.56 -5.76 -6.86
C LYS A 12 -9.64 -5.74 -8.10
N ASN A 13 -8.62 -4.87 -8.09
CA ASN A 13 -7.70 -4.68 -9.21
C ASN A 13 -6.44 -5.54 -8.99
N PRO A 14 -6.07 -6.40 -9.96
CA PRO A 14 -4.83 -7.15 -9.92
C PRO A 14 -3.62 -6.21 -9.93
N GLU A 15 -2.48 -6.70 -9.44
CA GLU A 15 -1.21 -5.97 -9.50
C GLU A 15 -0.89 -5.66 -10.98
N PRO A 16 -0.73 -4.39 -11.36
CA PRO A 16 -0.39 -4.03 -12.74
C PRO A 16 1.03 -4.50 -13.06
N SER A 17 1.31 -4.68 -14.35
CA SER A 17 2.66 -4.93 -14.85
C SER A 17 3.65 -3.89 -14.29
N LEU A 18 4.82 -4.35 -13.84
CA LEU A 18 5.90 -3.50 -13.32
C LEU A 18 6.36 -2.44 -14.33
N GLU A 19 6.12 -2.66 -15.62
CA GLU A 19 6.50 -1.73 -16.70
C GLU A 19 5.46 -0.61 -16.91
N SER A 20 4.28 -0.70 -16.31
CA SER A 20 3.22 0.30 -16.52
C SER A 20 3.36 1.50 -15.57
N PRO A 21 3.10 2.74 -16.04
CA PRO A 21 2.90 3.91 -15.19
C PRO A 21 1.82 3.72 -14.12
N ASP A 22 0.88 2.81 -14.35
CA ASP A 22 -0.17 2.45 -13.40
C ASP A 22 0.38 1.79 -12.14
N TRP A 23 1.55 1.16 -12.21
CA TRP A 23 2.21 0.58 -11.04
C TRP A 23 2.56 1.65 -10.02
N VAL A 24 3.02 2.83 -10.44
CA VAL A 24 3.34 3.94 -9.54
C VAL A 24 2.08 4.42 -8.81
N ILE A 25 0.94 4.50 -9.52
CA ILE A 25 -0.34 4.92 -8.93
C ILE A 25 -0.83 3.86 -7.93
N TRP A 26 -0.75 2.58 -8.30
CA TRP A 26 -1.12 1.46 -7.45
C TRP A 26 -0.26 1.41 -6.19
N ALA A 27 1.06 1.53 -6.35
CA ALA A 27 2.02 1.52 -5.27
C ALA A 27 1.88 2.74 -4.35
N ALA A 28 1.64 3.92 -4.91
CA ALA A 28 1.42 5.13 -4.13
C ALA A 28 0.13 5.09 -3.28
N TRP A 29 -0.89 4.34 -3.70
CA TRP A 29 -2.09 4.09 -2.89
C TRP A 29 -1.92 2.93 -1.89
N ALA A 30 -0.91 2.08 -2.07
CA ALA A 30 -0.65 0.97 -1.18
C ALA A 30 0.05 1.46 0.08
N ASP A 31 -0.68 1.48 1.20
CA ASP A 31 -0.17 1.83 2.54
C ASP A 31 1.08 1.04 3.01
N ARG A 32 1.49 0.00 2.26
CA ARG A 32 2.63 -0.87 2.58
C ARG A 32 3.86 -0.62 1.71
N ILE A 33 3.80 0.28 0.72
CA ILE A 33 4.93 0.57 -0.16
C ILE A 33 5.43 1.97 0.16
N THR A 34 6.72 2.09 0.48
CA THR A 34 7.34 3.39 0.77
C THR A 34 7.73 4.09 -0.53
N PHE A 35 7.87 5.42 -0.48
CA PHE A 35 8.41 6.16 -1.63
C PHE A 35 9.82 5.70 -2.02
N GLU A 36 10.64 5.31 -1.06
CA GLU A 36 11.97 4.71 -1.29
C GLU A 36 11.88 3.38 -2.07
N GLU A 37 10.87 2.55 -1.80
CA GLU A 37 10.68 1.30 -2.53
C GLU A 37 10.11 1.52 -3.93
N ILE A 38 9.29 2.56 -4.12
CA ILE A 38 8.85 3.03 -5.44
C ILE A 38 10.06 3.54 -6.22
N GLU A 39 10.92 4.33 -5.60
CA GLU A 39 12.15 4.85 -6.20
C GLU A 39 13.09 3.71 -6.59
N LYS A 40 13.29 2.73 -5.73
CA LYS A 40 14.14 1.56 -6.03
C LYS A 40 13.63 0.75 -7.22
N LYS A 41 12.31 0.62 -7.38
CA LYS A 41 11.70 -0.17 -8.47
C LYS A 41 11.54 0.61 -9.77
N THR A 42 11.26 1.90 -9.70
CA THR A 42 10.86 2.71 -10.87
C THR A 42 11.83 3.84 -11.20
N GLY A 43 12.82 4.08 -10.34
CA GLY A 43 13.73 5.23 -10.41
C GLY A 43 13.07 6.57 -10.11
N LYS A 44 11.81 6.60 -9.66
CA LYS A 44 11.05 7.84 -9.44
C LYS A 44 11.15 8.30 -7.99
N THR A 45 11.59 9.53 -7.82
CA THR A 45 11.63 10.20 -6.51
C THR A 45 10.24 10.50 -5.97
N GLU A 46 10.11 10.74 -4.66
CA GLU A 46 8.84 11.12 -4.03
C GLU A 46 8.18 12.31 -4.75
N GLY A 47 8.96 13.33 -5.12
CA GLY A 47 8.47 14.51 -5.83
C GLY A 47 7.85 14.17 -7.19
N GLU A 48 8.43 13.21 -7.91
CA GLU A 48 7.90 12.74 -9.18
C GLU A 48 6.63 11.91 -9.00
N VAL A 49 6.59 11.05 -7.99
CA VAL A 49 5.38 10.28 -7.63
C VAL A 49 4.24 11.24 -7.28
N ILE A 50 4.50 12.29 -6.50
CA ILE A 50 3.49 13.33 -6.19
C ILE A 50 3.01 14.03 -7.46
N LYS A 51 3.91 14.38 -8.39
CA LYS A 51 3.54 14.99 -9.68
C LYS A 51 2.67 14.05 -10.52
N ILE A 52 3.00 12.76 -10.58
CA ILE A 52 2.20 11.74 -11.28
C ILE A 52 0.82 11.63 -10.63
N MET A 53 0.76 11.45 -9.32
CA MET A 53 -0.50 11.33 -8.58
C MET A 53 -1.39 12.57 -8.74
N ARG A 54 -0.80 13.77 -8.80
CA ARG A 54 -1.53 15.02 -9.03
C ARG A 54 -2.12 15.12 -10.43
N ARG A 55 -1.46 14.55 -11.43
CA ARG A 55 -1.95 14.50 -12.83
C ARG A 55 -2.99 13.40 -13.04
N SER A 56 -2.83 12.27 -12.37
CA SER A 56 -3.67 11.09 -12.58
C SER A 56 -4.98 11.10 -11.76
N LEU A 57 -5.04 11.83 -10.64
CA LEU A 57 -6.20 11.84 -9.76
C LEU A 57 -7.00 13.14 -9.86
N LYS A 58 -8.31 13.03 -9.62
CA LYS A 58 -9.17 14.20 -9.39
C LYS A 58 -8.68 14.99 -8.15
N PRO A 59 -8.83 16.32 -8.10
CA PRO A 59 -8.34 17.14 -7.00
C PRO A 59 -8.80 16.69 -5.60
N SER A 60 -10.05 16.23 -5.47
CA SER A 60 -10.59 15.70 -4.21
C SER A 60 -9.90 14.41 -3.76
N SER A 61 -9.71 13.46 -4.68
CA SER A 61 -8.99 12.21 -4.45
C SER A 61 -7.51 12.46 -4.12
N PHE A 62 -6.87 13.39 -4.82
CA PHE A 62 -5.49 13.77 -4.55
C PHE A 62 -5.31 14.35 -3.13
N ARG A 63 -6.21 15.24 -2.68
CA ARG A 63 -6.17 15.77 -1.30
C ARG A 63 -6.31 14.65 -0.26
N LEU A 64 -7.21 13.70 -0.49
CA LEU A 64 -7.39 12.55 0.40
C LEU A 64 -6.13 11.68 0.46
N TRP A 65 -5.56 11.35 -0.71
CA TRP A 65 -4.30 10.62 -0.81
C TRP A 65 -3.17 11.38 -0.10
N ARG A 66 -3.04 12.68 -0.33
CA ARG A 66 -1.99 13.50 0.27
C ARG A 66 -2.08 13.51 1.79
N LYS A 67 -3.30 13.63 2.34
CA LYS A 67 -3.55 13.53 3.79
C LYS A 67 -3.10 12.19 4.37
N ARG A 68 -3.29 11.09 3.62
CA ARG A 68 -2.85 9.74 4.02
C ARG A 68 -1.35 9.57 3.90
N ALA A 69 -0.75 9.98 2.77
CA ALA A 69 0.68 9.90 2.54
C ALA A 69 1.49 10.76 3.52
N SER A 70 0.97 11.94 3.91
CA SER A 70 1.60 12.79 4.94
C SER A 70 1.42 12.25 6.36
N SER A 71 0.32 11.56 6.65
CA SER A 71 0.04 11.01 7.99
C SER A 71 0.69 9.65 8.22
N GLN A 72 0.93 8.86 7.16
CA GLN A 72 1.72 7.63 7.18
C GLN A 72 3.21 7.91 7.02
N SER A 73 3.72 8.87 7.81
CA SER A 73 5.16 8.99 8.01
C SER A 73 5.59 7.90 8.98
N ILE A 74 6.16 6.81 8.44
CA ILE A 74 7.35 6.03 8.85
C ILE A 74 7.75 5.95 10.35
N LYS A 75 7.48 6.95 11.20
CA LYS A 75 7.68 6.95 12.67
C LYS A 75 7.11 5.72 13.37
N HIS A 76 6.10 5.08 12.78
CA HIS A 76 5.39 3.99 13.41
C HIS A 76 5.73 2.60 12.88
N ARG A 77 6.78 2.36 12.08
CA ARG A 77 7.11 0.98 11.66
C ARG A 77 7.24 0.03 12.88
N LYS A 78 7.98 0.46 13.91
CA LYS A 78 8.05 -0.24 15.21
C LYS A 78 6.71 -0.30 15.96
N LYS A 79 5.94 0.79 15.97
CA LYS A 79 4.59 0.83 16.61
C LYS A 79 3.58 -0.07 15.90
N PHE A 80 3.72 -0.23 14.58
CA PHE A 80 2.94 -1.11 13.72
C PHE A 80 3.34 -2.57 13.94
N GLU A 81 4.64 -2.88 13.92
CA GLU A 81 5.15 -4.21 14.30
C GLU A 81 4.69 -4.61 15.72
N TYR A 82 4.75 -3.67 16.67
CA TYR A 82 4.28 -3.87 18.05
C TYR A 82 2.76 -4.10 18.12
N SER A 83 1.96 -3.22 17.49
CA SER A 83 0.51 -3.38 17.41
C SER A 83 0.11 -4.72 16.79
N ARG A 84 0.81 -5.15 15.74
CA ARG A 84 0.61 -6.46 15.09
C ARG A 84 0.97 -7.64 16.00
N LYS A 85 2.08 -7.54 16.76
CA LYS A 85 2.45 -8.55 17.77
C LYS A 85 1.37 -8.66 18.85
N GLN A 86 0.84 -7.54 19.34
CA GLN A 86 -0.22 -7.48 20.36
C GLN A 86 -1.55 -8.06 19.87
N ILE A 87 -1.94 -7.80 18.63
CA ILE A 87 -3.14 -8.41 18.02
C ILE A 87 -2.96 -9.92 17.90
N LYS A 88 -1.78 -10.38 17.45
CA LYS A 88 -1.47 -11.82 17.31
C LYS A 88 -1.44 -12.55 18.65
N SER A 89 -0.96 -11.92 19.72
CA SER A 89 -0.90 -12.53 21.06
C SER A 89 -2.25 -12.63 21.75
N LYS A 90 -3.22 -11.78 21.38
CA LYS A 90 -4.60 -11.82 21.93
C LYS A 90 -5.51 -12.83 21.25
N ILE A 91 -5.09 -13.41 20.12
CA ILE A 91 -5.85 -14.46 19.45
C ILE A 91 -5.53 -15.79 20.14
N ASN A 92 -6.46 -16.28 20.97
CA ASN A 92 -6.36 -17.60 21.56
C ASN A 92 -6.86 -18.64 20.55
N LYS A 93 -6.10 -19.71 20.31
CA LYS A 93 -6.50 -20.76 19.33
C LYS A 93 -7.81 -21.46 19.71
N ASN A 94 -8.21 -21.36 20.98
CA ASN A 94 -9.44 -21.95 21.51
C ASN A 94 -10.71 -21.17 21.12
N ASP A 95 -10.61 -19.90 20.68
CA ASP A 95 -11.79 -19.09 20.29
C ASP A 95 -12.39 -19.49 18.93
N TYR A 96 -11.72 -20.35 18.17
CA TYR A 96 -12.12 -20.78 16.81
C TYR A 96 -12.50 -22.27 16.72
N LEU A 97 -12.56 -22.99 17.84
CA LEU A 97 -12.90 -24.41 17.89
C LEU A 97 -14.20 -24.69 18.68
N LEU A 98 -15.24 -23.86 18.45
CA LEU A 98 -16.62 -24.17 18.81
C LEU A 98 -17.41 -24.52 17.54
#